data_AF-A0A8C7KQH2-F1
#
_entry.id   AF-A0A8C7KQH2-F1
#
_cell.length_a   1.000
_cell.length_b   1.000
_cell.length_c   1.000
_cell.angle_alpha   90.00
_cell.angle_beta   90.00
_cell.angle_gamma   90.00
#
_symmetry.space_group_name_H-M   'P 1'
#
loop_
_entity.id
_entity.type
_entity.pdbx_description
1 polymer ?
#
loop_
_entity_poly.entity_id
_entity_poly.type
_entity_poly.pdbx_seq_one_letter_code
_entity_poly.pdbx_strand_id
1 'polypeptide(L)'
;ESKVASLDTSQWPLLLKNFDKLNIRTAHYTPLPNGSNPLKRSIQDYVRTGFINLDKPANPSSHEVVAWIRRILRVEKTGHSGTLDPKVTGCLIVCVDRATRLVKSQQSAGKEYVGIVRLHNAIENEHTLARGIETLTGALFQRPPLIAAVKRQLRVRTVYESKLIEYDPERRLGIFWVSCEAGTYIRTLCVHLGLLLGVGGQMQELRRVRSGVLGERDNLVTMHDVLDAQWQYDHNKDETYLRRVIYPLEKLLVSHKRLVMKDSAVNAICYGAKIMLPGVLRYEDGIEMNQDIVVITTKGEAICIATALMTTAVISTCDHGVVAKIKRVIMERDTYPRKWGLGPKASQKKMMIQKGLLDKRGKANDSTPSDWKDGYVDYRCEASLTDGLNDNFSIFQRKREDSDSDAAAASAPSTPLAEDPKKEKEKKKKKKEKKQKLEHPAAEAAEPAAETEGEVGFCCWPDWTAV
;
A
#
# COMPACT_ATOMS: atom_id res chain seq x y z
N GLU A 1 37.78 15.73 -31.88
CA GLU A 1 36.68 14.72 -31.77
C GLU A 1 35.34 15.40 -31.53
N SER A 2 34.22 14.73 -31.79
CA SER A 2 32.90 15.20 -31.37
C SER A 2 32.72 14.97 -29.86
N LYS A 3 32.57 16.06 -29.08
CA LYS A 3 32.22 15.94 -27.66
C LYS A 3 30.89 15.19 -27.54
N VAL A 4 30.89 14.05 -26.85
CA VAL A 4 29.66 13.31 -26.54
C VAL A 4 28.74 14.24 -25.74
N ALA A 5 27.53 14.47 -26.26
CA ALA A 5 26.60 15.41 -25.65
C ALA A 5 26.15 14.90 -24.27
N SER A 6 26.63 15.55 -23.20
CA SER A 6 26.23 15.26 -21.83
C SER A 6 24.78 15.70 -21.60
N LEU A 7 23.86 14.74 -21.57
CA LEU A 7 22.44 14.97 -21.31
C LEU A 7 22.23 15.33 -19.83
N ASP A 8 22.09 16.62 -19.51
CA ASP A 8 21.64 17.03 -18.18
C ASP A 8 20.17 16.64 -17.97
N THR A 9 19.91 15.80 -16.96
CA THR A 9 18.55 15.45 -16.52
C THR A 9 18.26 15.91 -15.08
N SER A 10 19.06 16.84 -14.54
CA SER A 10 18.87 17.44 -13.21
C SER A 10 17.52 18.11 -13.03
N GLN A 11 16.93 18.63 -14.12
CA GLN A 11 15.61 19.27 -14.16
C GLN A 11 14.47 18.33 -14.58
N TRP A 12 14.74 17.05 -14.85
CA TRP A 12 13.68 16.10 -15.24
C TRP A 12 12.74 15.80 -14.07
N PRO A 13 11.43 15.61 -14.32
CA PRO A 13 10.44 15.55 -13.25
C PRO A 13 10.43 14.23 -12.49
N LEU A 14 10.11 14.30 -11.19
CA LEU A 14 9.76 13.15 -10.36
C LEU A 14 10.86 12.07 -10.36
N LEU A 15 10.52 10.82 -10.66
CA LEU A 15 11.44 9.68 -10.66
C LEU A 15 12.46 9.71 -11.83
N LEU A 16 12.31 10.62 -12.79
CA LEU A 16 13.26 10.84 -13.87
C LEU A 16 14.33 11.90 -13.56
N LYS A 17 14.28 12.58 -12.41
CA LYS A 17 15.32 13.54 -12.00
C LYS A 17 16.67 12.85 -11.85
N ASN A 18 17.76 13.37 -12.43
CA ASN A 18 19.08 12.72 -12.44
C ASN A 18 19.02 11.26 -12.98
N PHE A 19 18.36 11.04 -14.13
CA PHE A 19 18.35 9.77 -14.86
C PHE A 19 19.69 9.47 -15.55
N ASP A 20 20.49 10.51 -15.86
CA ASP A 20 21.87 10.40 -16.37
C ASP A 20 22.81 9.69 -15.38
N LYS A 21 22.60 9.89 -14.07
CA LYS A 21 23.43 9.31 -12.98
C LYS A 21 23.13 7.84 -12.68
N LEU A 22 22.23 7.20 -13.43
CA LEU A 22 21.88 5.80 -13.24
C LEU A 22 22.83 4.88 -14.03
N ASN A 23 23.40 3.91 -13.33
CA ASN A 23 24.25 2.87 -13.91
C ASN A 23 23.52 2.12 -15.03
N ILE A 24 24.17 1.92 -16.18
CA ILE A 24 23.57 1.33 -17.38
C ILE A 24 23.92 -0.16 -17.46
N ARG A 25 22.92 -1.07 -17.37
CA ARG A 25 23.13 -2.51 -17.64
C ARG A 25 22.84 -2.87 -19.11
N THR A 26 21.99 -2.11 -19.79
CA THR A 26 21.78 -2.25 -21.25
C THR A 26 21.26 -0.93 -21.83
N ALA A 27 21.93 -0.39 -22.86
CA ALA A 27 21.45 0.80 -23.58
C ALA A 27 20.28 0.47 -24.53
N HIS A 28 20.33 -0.69 -25.20
CA HIS A 28 19.32 -1.11 -26.18
C HIS A 28 18.05 -1.69 -25.54
N TYR A 29 16.91 -1.17 -25.97
CA TYR A 29 15.57 -1.72 -25.77
C TYR A 29 14.65 -1.25 -26.90
N THR A 30 13.52 -1.92 -27.10
CA THR A 30 12.46 -1.44 -28.00
C THR A 30 11.42 -0.69 -27.17
N PRO A 31 11.27 0.64 -27.34
CA PRO A 31 10.23 1.39 -26.64
C PRO A 31 8.84 0.99 -27.14
N LEU A 32 7.85 1.00 -26.24
CA LEU A 32 6.46 0.72 -26.57
C LEU A 32 5.61 2.00 -26.44
N PRO A 33 4.60 2.22 -27.32
CA PRO A 33 3.77 3.43 -27.26
C PRO A 33 2.91 3.48 -25.99
N ASN A 34 2.54 2.32 -25.47
CA ASN A 34 1.78 2.09 -24.23
C ASN A 34 2.30 2.82 -22.98
N GLY A 35 1.42 3.39 -22.16
CA GLY A 35 1.79 4.14 -20.95
C GLY A 35 2.29 5.57 -21.25
N SER A 36 2.25 6.45 -20.26
CA SER A 36 2.58 7.87 -20.41
C SER A 36 3.37 8.41 -19.22
N ASN A 37 4.23 9.40 -19.48
CA ASN A 37 4.95 10.11 -18.42
C ASN A 37 3.94 10.65 -17.36
N PRO A 38 4.22 10.54 -16.05
CA PRO A 38 3.26 10.86 -15.00
C PRO A 38 2.59 12.24 -15.11
N LEU A 39 3.29 13.27 -15.59
CA LEU A 39 2.73 14.62 -15.78
C LEU A 39 1.90 14.76 -17.07
N LYS A 40 2.16 13.90 -18.08
CA LYS A 40 1.48 13.87 -19.39
C LYS A 40 0.41 12.77 -19.48
N ARG A 41 -0.16 12.35 -18.35
CA ARG A 41 -1.35 11.47 -18.30
C ARG A 41 -2.60 12.26 -18.72
N SER A 42 -3.60 11.56 -19.27
CA SER A 42 -4.96 12.11 -19.43
C SER A 42 -5.48 12.57 -18.06
N ILE A 43 -6.38 13.55 -17.98
CA ILE A 43 -6.85 14.03 -16.68
C ILE A 43 -7.53 12.92 -15.86
N GLN A 44 -8.26 12.01 -16.52
CA GLN A 44 -8.90 10.86 -15.87
C GLN A 44 -7.85 9.92 -15.26
N ASP A 45 -6.79 9.59 -15.99
CA ASP A 45 -5.71 8.72 -15.49
C ASP A 45 -4.82 9.44 -14.47
N TYR A 46 -4.64 10.76 -14.60
CA TYR A 46 -3.90 11.60 -13.68
C TYR A 46 -4.59 11.65 -12.31
N VAL A 47 -5.92 11.88 -12.28
CA VAL A 47 -6.74 11.80 -11.06
C VAL A 47 -6.70 10.38 -10.48
N ARG A 48 -6.96 9.35 -11.29
CA ARG A 48 -6.94 7.94 -10.86
C ARG A 48 -5.58 7.46 -10.32
N THR A 49 -4.49 8.02 -10.81
CA THR A 49 -3.11 7.74 -10.32
C THR A 49 -2.58 8.81 -9.37
N GLY A 50 -3.46 9.68 -8.87
CA GLY A 50 -3.09 10.86 -8.10
C GLY A 50 -3.21 10.72 -6.58
N PHE A 51 -2.67 11.71 -5.88
CA PHE A 51 -2.93 11.98 -4.48
C PHE A 51 -2.98 13.50 -4.25
N ILE A 52 -3.55 13.90 -3.12
CA ILE A 52 -3.63 15.28 -2.64
C ILE A 52 -2.81 15.39 -1.35
N ASN A 53 -2.00 16.45 -1.22
CA ASN A 53 -1.37 16.83 0.05
C ASN A 53 -2.31 17.81 0.76
N LEU A 54 -3.23 17.29 1.58
CA LEU A 54 -4.32 18.09 2.13
C LEU A 54 -3.93 18.73 3.48
N ASP A 55 -4.25 20.01 3.70
CA ASP A 55 -4.40 20.54 5.06
C ASP A 55 -5.75 20.08 5.63
N LYS A 56 -5.72 19.14 6.56
CA LYS A 56 -6.95 18.67 7.21
C LYS A 56 -7.50 19.78 8.11
N PRO A 57 -8.75 20.24 7.94
CA PRO A 57 -9.35 21.21 8.87
C PRO A 57 -9.57 20.59 10.26
N ALA A 58 -9.63 21.44 11.29
CA ALA A 58 -10.01 21.01 12.63
C ALA A 58 -11.51 20.63 12.69
N ASN A 59 -11.83 19.67 13.56
CA ASN A 59 -13.15 19.10 13.88
C ASN A 59 -13.58 17.81 13.15
N PRO A 60 -13.61 17.67 11.80
CA PRO A 60 -14.02 16.40 11.19
C PRO A 60 -12.93 15.33 11.36
N SER A 61 -13.31 14.05 11.40
CA SER A 61 -12.35 12.96 11.40
C SER A 61 -11.65 12.82 10.05
N SER A 62 -10.49 12.17 10.04
CA SER A 62 -9.77 11.87 8.79
C SER A 62 -10.59 11.02 7.81
N HIS A 63 -11.55 10.22 8.28
CA HIS A 63 -12.37 9.38 7.40
C HIS A 63 -13.49 10.17 6.71
N GLU A 64 -14.13 11.12 7.40
CA GLU A 64 -15.16 11.99 6.82
C GLU A 64 -14.57 12.89 5.73
N VAL A 65 -13.43 13.54 6.02
CA VAL A 65 -12.68 14.36 5.04
C VAL A 65 -12.34 13.55 3.77
N VAL A 66 -11.87 12.32 3.94
CA VAL A 66 -11.50 11.42 2.84
C VAL A 66 -12.73 10.90 2.06
N ALA A 67 -13.89 10.81 2.72
CA ALA A 67 -15.17 10.49 2.07
C ALA A 67 -15.77 11.71 1.33
N TRP A 68 -15.57 12.92 1.81
CA TRP A 68 -15.95 14.15 1.10
C TRP A 68 -15.12 14.35 -0.17
N ILE A 69 -13.79 14.18 -0.10
CA ILE A 69 -12.92 14.21 -1.29
C ILE A 69 -13.34 13.17 -2.33
N ARG A 70 -13.70 11.95 -1.89
CA ARG A 70 -14.23 10.88 -2.76
C ARG A 70 -15.50 11.33 -3.49
N ARG A 71 -16.41 12.01 -2.79
CA ARG A 71 -17.67 12.53 -3.34
C ARG A 71 -17.44 13.68 -4.33
N ILE A 72 -16.57 14.64 -3.98
CA ILE A 72 -16.21 15.78 -4.84
C ILE A 72 -15.62 15.27 -6.16
N LEU A 73 -14.55 14.48 -6.10
CA LEU A 73 -13.86 13.99 -7.30
C LEU A 73 -14.64 12.89 -8.05
N ARG A 74 -15.72 12.35 -7.47
CA ARG A 74 -16.54 11.22 -7.99
C ARG A 74 -15.71 9.98 -8.31
N VAL A 75 -14.73 9.67 -7.46
CA VAL A 75 -13.75 8.57 -7.61
C VAL A 75 -14.18 7.32 -6.86
N GLU A 76 -13.75 6.13 -7.31
CA GLU A 76 -14.20 4.88 -6.71
C GLU A 76 -13.71 4.72 -5.28
N LYS A 77 -12.44 5.06 -4.99
CA LYS A 77 -11.73 4.71 -3.76
C LYS A 77 -10.79 5.83 -3.34
N THR A 78 -10.73 6.10 -2.04
CA THR A 78 -9.78 7.02 -1.42
C THR A 78 -9.19 6.40 -0.15
N GLY A 79 -8.04 6.90 0.32
CA GLY A 79 -7.40 6.46 1.56
C GLY A 79 -6.23 7.36 1.95
N HIS A 80 -5.77 7.32 3.20
CA HIS A 80 -4.88 8.36 3.75
C HIS A 80 -3.67 7.85 4.55
N SER A 81 -2.61 8.67 4.61
CA SER A 81 -1.30 8.39 5.24
C SER A 81 -1.26 8.23 6.77
N GLY A 82 -2.42 7.95 7.39
CA GLY A 82 -2.56 7.75 8.83
C GLY A 82 -3.46 8.79 9.47
N THR A 83 -4.33 8.33 10.36
CA THR A 83 -5.39 9.10 11.00
C THR A 83 -4.81 10.26 11.82
N LEU A 84 -5.34 11.46 11.58
CA LEU A 84 -5.31 12.57 12.51
C LEU A 84 -6.59 12.55 13.36
N ASP A 85 -6.44 12.76 14.66
CA ASP A 85 -7.57 12.95 15.59
C ASP A 85 -8.46 14.13 15.12
N PRO A 86 -9.76 14.17 15.47
CA PRO A 86 -10.72 15.16 14.96
C PRO A 86 -10.23 16.62 15.03
N LYS A 87 -9.67 17.06 16.18
CA LYS A 87 -9.17 18.42 16.40
C LYS A 87 -7.81 18.74 15.74
N VAL A 88 -7.12 17.76 15.16
CA VAL A 88 -5.72 17.90 14.68
C VAL A 88 -5.70 18.29 13.21
N THR A 89 -4.84 19.26 12.86
CA THR A 89 -4.75 19.87 11.51
C THR A 89 -3.49 19.45 10.75
N GLY A 90 -3.30 19.97 9.54
CA GLY A 90 -2.08 19.77 8.75
C GLY A 90 -2.11 18.53 7.85
N CYS A 91 -0.92 18.15 7.41
CA CYS A 91 -0.65 17.29 6.26
C CYS A 91 -1.35 15.92 6.35
N LEU A 92 -2.40 15.73 5.56
CA LEU A 92 -3.07 14.46 5.31
C LEU A 92 -2.93 14.11 3.83
N ILE A 93 -2.00 13.20 3.51
CA ILE A 93 -1.87 12.71 2.14
C ILE A 93 -3.09 11.83 1.86
N VAL A 94 -3.94 12.25 0.92
CA VAL A 94 -5.13 11.52 0.47
C VAL A 94 -4.85 10.92 -0.91
N CYS A 95 -4.64 9.62 -0.96
CA CYS A 95 -4.47 8.86 -2.19
C CYS A 95 -5.82 8.59 -2.86
N VAL A 96 -5.88 8.77 -4.17
CA VAL A 96 -7.03 8.45 -5.04
C VAL A 96 -6.82 7.11 -5.74
N ASP A 97 -7.89 6.35 -5.96
CA ASP A 97 -7.99 5.08 -6.70
C ASP A 97 -6.74 4.20 -6.73
N ARG A 98 -5.82 4.39 -7.69
CA ARG A 98 -4.61 3.58 -7.86
C ARG A 98 -3.55 3.87 -6.79
N ALA A 99 -3.41 5.13 -6.39
CA ALA A 99 -2.50 5.55 -5.34
C ALA A 99 -2.87 4.97 -3.97
N THR A 100 -4.13 4.53 -3.77
CA THR A 100 -4.55 3.85 -2.52
C THR A 100 -3.67 2.62 -2.22
N ARG A 101 -3.06 2.02 -3.25
CA ARG A 101 -2.11 0.91 -3.11
C ARG A 101 -0.86 1.26 -2.28
N LEU A 102 -0.50 2.54 -2.20
CA LEU A 102 0.63 3.09 -1.41
C LEU A 102 0.25 3.49 0.02
N VAL A 103 -1.03 3.53 0.39
CA VAL A 103 -1.49 4.02 1.70
C VAL A 103 -0.77 3.32 2.86
N LYS A 104 -0.49 2.01 2.75
CA LYS A 104 0.23 1.25 3.78
C LYS A 104 1.67 1.75 4.00
N SER A 105 2.44 2.09 2.96
CA SER A 105 3.79 2.64 3.14
C SER A 105 3.75 4.07 3.66
N GLN A 106 2.81 4.89 3.19
CA GLN A 106 2.62 6.25 3.70
C GLN A 106 2.16 6.27 5.17
N GLN A 107 1.40 5.28 5.62
CA GLN A 107 1.06 5.09 7.03
C GLN A 107 2.29 4.75 7.88
N SER A 108 3.14 3.83 7.43
CA SER A 108 4.35 3.40 8.15
C SER A 108 5.51 4.41 8.12
N ALA A 109 5.53 5.38 7.20
CA ALA A 109 6.57 6.40 7.14
C ALA A 109 6.61 7.31 8.39
N GLY A 110 7.76 7.91 8.69
CA GLY A 110 7.92 8.89 9.78
C GLY A 110 6.98 10.10 9.65
N LYS A 111 6.69 10.75 10.77
CA LYS A 111 5.76 11.89 10.88
C LYS A 111 6.37 12.99 11.75
N GLU A 112 6.13 14.24 11.40
CA GLU A 112 6.51 15.40 12.23
C GLU A 112 5.30 16.25 12.59
N TYR A 113 5.35 16.81 13.78
CA TYR A 113 4.29 17.63 14.34
C TYR A 113 4.85 18.89 14.98
N VAL A 114 4.05 19.95 14.99
CA VAL A 114 4.14 21.02 15.99
C VAL A 114 2.98 20.82 16.97
N GLY A 115 3.31 20.69 18.24
CA GLY A 115 2.35 20.45 19.33
C GLY A 115 2.40 21.56 20.36
N ILE A 116 1.26 21.81 21.00
CA ILE A 116 1.18 22.69 22.16
C ILE A 116 0.88 21.81 23.38
N VAL A 117 1.80 21.77 24.34
CA VAL A 117 1.57 21.20 25.68
C VAL A 117 1.03 22.30 26.60
N ARG A 118 -0.02 21.98 27.36
CA ARG A 118 -0.45 22.80 28.49
C ARG A 118 -0.07 22.11 29.79
N LEU A 119 0.77 22.76 30.59
CA LEU A 119 1.11 22.31 31.93
C LEU A 119 0.00 22.72 32.91
N HIS A 120 -0.28 21.89 33.92
CA HIS A 120 -1.37 22.20 34.85
C HIS A 120 -0.97 23.30 35.84
N ASN A 121 0.28 23.28 36.30
CA ASN A 121 0.89 24.34 37.11
C ASN A 121 2.10 24.97 36.39
N ALA A 122 2.55 26.13 36.86
CA ALA A 122 3.74 26.81 36.34
C ALA A 122 5.02 26.03 36.68
N ILE A 123 6.06 26.25 35.89
CA ILE A 123 7.43 25.75 36.12
C ILE A 123 8.38 26.93 36.22
N GLU A 124 9.47 26.76 36.96
CA GLU A 124 10.40 27.85 37.32
C GLU A 124 11.10 28.50 36.13
N ASN A 125 11.48 27.70 35.13
CA ASN A 125 12.35 28.13 34.02
C ASN A 125 12.02 27.36 32.73
N GLU A 126 12.07 28.02 31.58
CA GLU A 126 11.94 27.37 30.25
C GLU A 126 12.93 26.21 30.06
N HIS A 127 14.15 26.34 30.61
CA HIS A 127 15.18 25.30 30.56
C HIS A 127 14.80 23.97 31.25
N THR A 128 13.77 23.91 32.10
CA THR A 128 13.27 22.62 32.62
C THR A 128 12.37 21.94 31.59
N LEU A 129 11.52 22.70 30.88
CA LEU A 129 10.69 22.19 29.78
C LEU A 129 11.54 21.71 28.60
N ALA A 130 12.54 22.49 28.17
CA ALA A 130 13.44 22.13 27.08
C ALA A 130 14.14 20.79 27.36
N ARG A 131 14.75 20.65 28.55
CA ARG A 131 15.39 19.42 29.03
C ARG A 131 14.41 18.26 29.21
N GLY A 132 13.17 18.52 29.61
CA GLY A 132 12.11 17.51 29.66
C GLY A 132 11.71 16.98 28.28
N ILE A 133 11.68 17.85 27.26
CA ILE A 133 11.41 17.49 25.86
C ILE A 133 12.58 16.71 25.24
N GLU A 134 13.82 17.07 25.58
CA GLU A 134 15.05 16.38 25.17
C GLU A 134 15.19 14.99 25.83
N THR A 135 14.84 14.88 27.13
CA THR A 135 14.79 13.60 27.87
C THR A 135 13.78 12.62 27.26
N LEU A 136 12.77 13.12 26.54
CA LEU A 136 11.77 12.33 25.82
C LEU A 136 12.10 12.19 24.32
N THR A 137 13.38 12.01 24.01
CA THR A 137 13.88 11.53 22.71
C THR A 137 14.23 10.03 22.74
N GLY A 138 14.54 9.44 21.58
CA GLY A 138 14.92 8.04 21.46
C GLY A 138 13.74 7.07 21.62
N ALA A 139 14.03 5.87 22.13
CA ALA A 139 13.10 4.74 22.16
C ALA A 139 12.18 4.78 23.40
N LEU A 140 11.02 5.43 23.28
CA LEU A 140 10.11 5.63 24.40
C LEU A 140 9.10 4.49 24.56
N PHE A 141 8.83 4.10 25.81
CA PHE A 141 7.63 3.31 26.13
C PHE A 141 6.37 4.18 26.02
N GLN A 142 5.38 3.71 25.26
CA GLN A 142 4.06 4.33 25.17
C GLN A 142 2.95 3.29 25.28
N ARG A 143 1.88 3.64 26.00
CA ARG A 143 0.59 2.96 25.91
C ARG A 143 -0.39 3.87 25.16
N PRO A 144 -1.22 3.33 24.23
CA PRO A 144 -2.24 4.14 23.57
C PRO A 144 -3.18 4.83 24.57
N PRO A 145 -3.77 5.98 24.19
CA PRO A 145 -4.86 6.60 24.95
C PRO A 145 -6.12 5.69 24.96
N LEU A 146 -7.14 6.08 25.73
CA LEU A 146 -8.40 5.34 25.81
C LEU A 146 -9.14 5.32 24.48
N ILE A 147 -9.21 6.48 23.81
CA ILE A 147 -9.77 6.62 22.46
C ILE A 147 -8.63 6.42 21.46
N ALA A 148 -8.55 5.24 20.86
CA ALA A 148 -7.50 4.87 19.91
C ALA A 148 -7.99 3.81 18.91
N ALA A 149 -7.56 3.89 17.65
CA ALA A 149 -7.88 2.90 16.62
C ALA A 149 -7.06 1.58 16.73
N VAL A 150 -6.28 1.42 17.80
CA VAL A 150 -5.36 0.28 18.00
C VAL A 150 -5.41 -0.20 19.45
N LYS A 151 -5.41 -1.51 19.66
CA LYS A 151 -5.49 -2.17 20.97
C LYS A 151 -4.50 -1.58 22.00
N ARG A 152 -4.99 -1.29 23.21
CA ARG A 152 -4.31 -0.52 24.26
C ARG A 152 -3.24 -1.30 25.06
N GLN A 153 -2.23 -1.81 24.35
CA GLN A 153 -1.06 -2.51 24.90
C GLN A 153 0.16 -1.58 24.99
N LEU A 154 1.11 -1.88 25.87
CA LEU A 154 2.40 -1.18 25.94
C LEU A 154 3.24 -1.50 24.68
N ARG A 155 3.93 -0.50 24.13
CA ARG A 155 4.84 -0.65 22.99
C ARG A 155 5.97 0.38 23.05
N VAL A 156 7.10 0.07 22.44
CA VAL A 156 8.18 1.04 22.20
C VAL A 156 7.85 1.86 20.95
N ARG A 157 8.12 3.17 20.96
CA ARG A 157 8.03 4.07 19.81
C ARG A 157 9.15 5.10 19.83
N THR A 158 9.76 5.33 18.67
CA THR A 158 10.94 6.19 18.56
C THR A 158 10.55 7.64 18.31
N VAL A 159 11.03 8.56 19.15
CA VAL A 159 11.16 9.99 18.83
C VAL A 159 12.57 10.18 18.28
N TYR A 160 12.70 10.64 17.05
CA TYR A 160 13.99 10.81 16.39
C TYR A 160 14.68 12.11 16.83
N GLU A 161 13.88 13.17 16.98
CA GLU A 161 14.34 14.51 17.33
C GLU A 161 13.16 15.28 17.93
N SER A 162 13.44 16.18 18.88
CA SER A 162 12.45 17.09 19.46
C SER A 162 13.10 18.45 19.73
N LYS A 163 12.30 19.52 19.64
CA LYS A 163 12.79 20.88 19.85
C LYS A 163 11.70 21.75 20.48
N LEU A 164 12.02 22.40 21.60
CA LEU A 164 11.20 23.50 22.11
C LEU A 164 11.31 24.71 21.16
N ILE A 165 10.18 25.35 20.87
CA ILE A 165 10.09 26.55 20.03
C ILE A 165 9.89 27.78 20.92
N GLU A 166 8.99 27.69 21.89
CA GLU A 166 8.56 28.80 22.75
C GLU A 166 7.90 28.27 24.03
N TYR A 167 8.06 28.97 25.16
CA TYR A 167 7.30 28.71 26.39
C TYR A 167 6.71 30.01 26.98
N ASP A 168 5.41 29.99 27.25
CA ASP A 168 4.66 31.02 27.96
C ASP A 168 4.37 30.54 29.41
N PRO A 169 5.04 31.12 30.43
CA PRO A 169 4.82 30.77 31.83
C PRO A 169 3.43 31.15 32.36
N GLU A 170 2.86 32.28 31.92
CA GLU A 170 1.58 32.80 32.41
C GLU A 170 0.41 31.93 31.94
N ARG A 171 0.37 31.60 30.65
CA ARG A 171 -0.63 30.71 30.04
C ARG A 171 -0.35 29.23 30.31
N ARG A 172 0.91 28.92 30.69
CA ARG A 172 1.47 27.58 30.92
C ARG A 172 1.47 26.73 29.65
N LEU A 173 1.83 27.35 28.53
CA LEU A 173 1.80 26.74 27.19
C LEU A 173 3.23 26.61 26.66
N GLY A 174 3.62 25.41 26.24
CA GLY A 174 4.88 25.14 25.54
C GLY A 174 4.61 24.71 24.10
N ILE A 175 5.21 25.40 23.14
CA ILE A 175 5.15 25.06 21.71
C ILE A 175 6.41 24.27 21.36
N PHE A 176 6.26 23.08 20.79
CA PHE A 176 7.39 22.23 20.43
C PHE A 176 7.20 21.54 19.08
N TRP A 177 8.30 21.32 18.35
CA TRP A 177 8.35 20.45 17.19
C TRP A 177 8.89 19.07 17.59
N VAL A 178 8.43 18.02 16.92
CA VAL A 178 8.85 16.65 17.16
C VAL A 178 8.81 15.80 15.89
N SER A 179 9.89 15.06 15.63
CA SER A 179 10.02 14.05 14.57
C SER A 179 9.93 12.65 15.17
N CYS A 180 9.06 11.79 14.63
CA CYS A 180 8.75 10.50 15.27
C CYS A 180 8.34 9.36 14.33
N GLU A 181 8.46 8.15 14.86
CA GLU A 181 8.04 6.89 14.25
C GLU A 181 6.50 6.83 14.08
N ALA A 182 6.03 6.13 13.05
CA ALA A 182 4.61 5.91 12.80
C ALA A 182 3.87 5.28 14.00
N GLY A 183 2.85 5.97 14.48
CA GLY A 183 2.03 5.55 15.62
C GLY A 183 2.56 5.98 16.99
N THR A 184 3.55 6.89 17.05
CA THR A 184 3.84 7.66 18.27
C THR A 184 2.64 8.55 18.60
N TYR A 185 2.15 8.52 19.84
CA TYR A 185 1.03 9.37 20.28
C TYR A 185 1.55 10.63 20.97
N ILE A 186 1.48 11.78 20.29
CA ILE A 186 1.91 13.07 20.87
C ILE A 186 1.04 13.44 22.08
N ARG A 187 -0.23 13.05 22.10
CA ARG A 187 -1.11 13.13 23.28
C ARG A 187 -0.53 12.43 24.52
N THR A 188 0.07 11.25 24.33
CA THR A 188 0.75 10.49 25.40
C THR A 188 2.08 11.15 25.77
N LEU A 189 2.82 11.68 24.79
CA LEU A 189 4.07 12.43 25.00
C LEU A 189 3.87 13.65 25.91
N CYS A 190 2.83 14.47 25.67
CA CYS A 190 2.52 15.63 26.53
C CYS A 190 2.17 15.23 27.98
N VAL A 191 1.52 14.08 28.18
CA VAL A 191 1.24 13.54 29.53
C VAL A 191 2.53 13.05 30.19
N HIS A 192 3.40 12.35 29.46
CA HIS A 192 4.69 11.90 29.98
C HIS A 192 5.60 13.08 30.35
N LEU A 193 5.61 14.14 29.55
CA LEU A 193 6.32 15.39 29.84
C LEU A 193 5.79 16.06 31.11
N GLY A 194 4.47 16.15 31.26
CA GLY A 194 3.84 16.66 32.48
C GLY A 194 4.16 15.84 33.74
N LEU A 195 4.23 14.51 33.62
CA LEU A 195 4.63 13.62 34.72
C LEU A 195 6.12 13.78 35.07
N LEU A 196 6.99 13.89 34.06
CA LEU A 196 8.44 14.10 34.24
C LEU A 196 8.75 15.44 34.91
N LEU A 197 7.97 16.48 34.62
CA LEU A 197 8.05 17.81 35.25
C LEU A 197 7.32 17.90 36.60
N GLY A 198 6.68 16.83 37.08
CA GLY A 198 5.91 16.78 38.33
C GLY A 198 4.58 17.58 38.33
N VAL A 199 4.50 18.68 37.59
CA VAL A 199 3.33 19.59 37.54
C VAL A 199 2.11 19.02 36.82
N GLY A 200 2.26 17.94 36.05
CA GLY A 200 1.22 17.41 35.18
C GLY A 200 1.00 18.25 33.91
N GLY A 201 0.48 17.62 32.86
CA GLY A 201 0.30 18.30 31.57
C GLY A 201 -0.51 17.48 30.57
N GLN A 202 -1.04 18.18 29.56
CA GLN A 202 -1.88 17.61 28.51
C GLN A 202 -1.59 18.26 27.15
N MET A 203 -1.98 17.59 26.07
CA MET A 203 -1.92 18.16 24.72
C MET A 203 -3.10 19.11 24.51
N GLN A 204 -2.80 20.40 24.33
CA GLN A 204 -3.77 21.44 24.01
C GLN A 204 -4.18 21.33 22.53
N GLU A 205 -3.20 21.50 21.65
CA GLU A 205 -3.36 21.53 20.20
C GLU A 205 -2.21 20.80 19.49
N LEU A 206 -2.43 20.44 18.22
CA LEU A 206 -1.46 19.69 17.41
C LEU A 206 -1.72 19.93 15.91
N ARG A 207 -0.64 20.20 15.17
CA ARG A 207 -0.62 20.26 13.70
C ARG A 207 0.41 19.26 13.17
N ARG A 208 0.06 18.49 12.13
CA ARG A 208 1.01 17.60 11.44
C ARG A 208 1.73 18.35 10.32
N VAL A 209 2.98 18.72 10.57
CA VAL A 209 3.81 19.51 9.65
C VAL A 209 4.44 18.66 8.55
N ARG A 210 4.66 17.35 8.78
CA ARG A 210 5.16 16.41 7.76
C ARG A 210 4.56 15.01 7.86
N SER A 211 4.30 14.41 6.69
CA SER A 211 3.79 13.06 6.54
C SER A 211 4.62 12.26 5.53
N GLY A 212 5.65 11.54 5.99
CA GLY A 212 6.53 10.78 5.12
C GLY A 212 7.38 11.69 4.22
N VAL A 213 7.18 11.64 2.90
CA VAL A 213 7.99 12.43 1.96
C VAL A 213 7.56 13.91 1.94
N LEU A 214 6.31 14.24 2.26
CA LEU A 214 5.72 15.57 2.03
C LEU A 214 5.48 16.32 3.35
N GLY A 215 5.89 17.59 3.37
CA GLY A 215 5.56 18.57 4.39
C GLY A 215 4.52 19.59 3.95
N GLU A 216 4.23 20.55 4.81
CA GLU A 216 3.28 21.64 4.53
C GLU A 216 3.75 22.62 3.44
N ARG A 217 5.06 22.64 3.16
CA ARG A 217 5.66 23.44 2.07
C ARG A 217 5.50 22.78 0.69
N ASP A 218 5.18 21.48 0.61
CA ASP A 218 5.16 20.70 -0.63
C ASP A 218 3.84 20.82 -1.42
N ASN A 219 3.35 22.05 -1.62
CA ASN A 219 2.03 22.36 -2.18
C ASN A 219 0.92 21.66 -1.37
N LEU A 220 0.77 22.09 -0.12
CA LEU A 220 -0.38 21.75 0.72
C LEU A 220 -1.61 22.52 0.22
N VAL A 221 -2.77 21.87 0.16
CA VAL A 221 -4.03 22.45 -0.35
C VAL A 221 -5.20 22.15 0.59
N THR A 222 -6.20 23.01 0.62
CA THR A 222 -7.38 22.88 1.49
C THR A 222 -8.49 22.04 0.85
N MET A 223 -9.56 21.79 1.60
CA MET A 223 -10.80 21.21 1.06
C MET A 223 -11.50 22.12 0.04
N HIS A 224 -11.29 23.44 0.12
CA HIS A 224 -11.89 24.41 -0.79
C HIS A 224 -11.21 24.34 -2.16
N ASP A 225 -9.87 24.35 -2.20
CA ASP A 225 -9.11 24.18 -3.46
C ASP A 225 -9.51 22.89 -4.21
N VAL A 226 -9.81 21.80 -3.50
CA VAL A 226 -10.27 20.52 -4.08
C VAL A 226 -11.69 20.62 -4.68
N LEU A 227 -12.58 21.38 -4.04
CA LEU A 227 -13.93 21.63 -4.55
C LEU A 227 -13.89 22.55 -5.77
N ASP A 228 -13.17 23.67 -5.66
CA ASP A 228 -13.07 24.72 -6.67
C ASP A 228 -12.38 24.20 -7.94
N ALA A 229 -11.30 23.41 -7.79
CA ALA A 229 -10.61 22.78 -8.92
C ALA A 229 -11.49 21.76 -9.66
N GLN A 230 -12.39 21.07 -8.95
CA GLN A 230 -13.35 20.17 -9.57
C GLN A 230 -14.48 20.94 -10.26
N TRP A 231 -14.99 22.00 -9.63
CA TRP A 231 -16.01 22.89 -10.20
C TRP A 231 -15.53 23.57 -11.49
N GLN A 232 -14.29 24.06 -11.49
CA GLN A 232 -13.62 24.68 -12.65
C GLN A 232 -13.48 23.71 -13.82
N TYR A 233 -13.10 22.45 -13.57
CA TYR A 233 -13.06 21.41 -14.61
C TYR A 233 -14.47 21.03 -15.13
N ASP A 234 -15.47 21.05 -14.25
CA ASP A 234 -16.85 20.69 -14.60
C ASP A 234 -17.53 21.76 -15.47
N HIS A 235 -17.29 23.05 -15.20
CA HIS A 235 -17.91 24.14 -15.96
C HIS A 235 -17.04 24.59 -17.14
N ASN A 236 -15.75 24.84 -16.90
CA ASN A 236 -14.87 25.49 -17.88
C ASN A 236 -13.97 24.50 -18.65
N LYS A 237 -13.98 23.20 -18.27
CA LYS A 237 -13.11 22.14 -18.84
C LYS A 237 -11.60 22.40 -18.69
N ASP A 238 -11.24 23.34 -17.81
CA ASP A 238 -9.87 23.69 -17.48
C ASP A 238 -9.26 22.66 -16.52
N GLU A 239 -8.21 21.97 -16.98
CA GLU A 239 -7.50 20.96 -16.20
C GLU A 239 -6.45 21.56 -15.24
N THR A 240 -6.07 22.83 -15.40
CA THR A 240 -4.85 23.39 -14.76
C THR A 240 -4.93 23.40 -13.25
N TYR A 241 -6.07 23.80 -12.68
CA TYR A 241 -6.28 23.83 -11.23
C TYR A 241 -6.31 22.40 -10.64
N LEU A 242 -6.98 21.47 -11.32
CA LEU A 242 -7.05 20.06 -10.89
C LEU A 242 -5.67 19.39 -10.94
N ARG A 243 -4.82 19.76 -11.90
CA ARG A 243 -3.40 19.35 -11.99
C ARG A 243 -2.47 20.03 -10.97
N ARG A 244 -2.86 21.16 -10.37
CA ARG A 244 -2.16 21.82 -9.25
C ARG A 244 -2.53 21.20 -7.89
N VAL A 245 -3.79 20.81 -7.72
CA VAL A 245 -4.32 20.21 -6.48
C VAL A 245 -3.89 18.75 -6.32
N ILE A 246 -3.89 17.99 -7.42
CA ILE A 246 -3.53 16.56 -7.44
C ILE A 246 -2.11 16.40 -8.00
N TYR A 247 -1.28 15.58 -7.35
CA TYR A 247 0.02 15.13 -7.86
C TYR A 247 -0.01 13.65 -8.23
N PRO A 248 0.75 13.20 -9.24
CA PRO A 248 0.87 11.78 -9.57
C PRO A 248 1.62 11.03 -8.46
N LEU A 249 1.19 9.80 -8.17
CA LEU A 249 1.70 8.95 -7.09
C LEU A 249 3.22 8.76 -7.05
N GLU A 250 3.90 8.98 -8.18
CA GLU A 250 5.35 8.98 -8.31
C GLU A 250 6.04 10.00 -7.37
N LYS A 251 5.42 11.15 -7.03
CA LYS A 251 5.97 12.13 -6.07
C LYS A 251 6.14 11.54 -4.66
N LEU A 252 5.37 10.50 -4.30
CA LEU A 252 5.47 9.80 -3.01
C LEU A 252 6.65 8.81 -2.92
N LEU A 253 7.36 8.59 -4.03
CA LEU A 253 8.38 7.53 -4.16
C LEU A 253 9.79 8.07 -4.45
N VAL A 254 9.96 9.39 -4.58
CA VAL A 254 11.24 10.05 -4.94
C VAL A 254 12.39 9.82 -3.94
N SER A 255 12.10 9.31 -2.74
CA SER A 255 13.08 8.92 -1.73
C SER A 255 13.64 7.49 -1.90
N HIS A 256 13.09 6.69 -2.82
CA HIS A 256 13.51 5.30 -3.03
C HIS A 256 14.51 5.23 -4.19
N LYS A 257 15.56 4.41 -4.03
CA LYS A 257 16.51 4.09 -5.11
C LYS A 257 15.77 3.39 -6.26
N ARG A 258 16.13 3.72 -7.50
CA ARG A 258 15.38 3.38 -8.70
C ARG A 258 15.96 2.17 -9.45
N LEU A 259 15.06 1.37 -10.03
CA LEU A 259 15.39 0.31 -10.98
C LEU A 259 14.54 0.48 -12.25
N VAL A 260 15.19 0.75 -13.38
CA VAL A 260 14.52 1.03 -14.67
C VAL A 260 14.39 -0.27 -15.45
N MET A 261 13.16 -0.60 -15.82
CA MET A 261 12.84 -1.82 -16.58
C MET A 261 12.66 -1.53 -18.07
N LYS A 262 13.07 -2.49 -18.91
CA LYS A 262 12.72 -2.55 -20.34
C LYS A 262 11.21 -2.72 -20.49
N ASP A 263 10.58 -1.94 -21.37
CA ASP A 263 9.14 -1.89 -21.62
C ASP A 263 8.49 -3.28 -21.82
N SER A 264 9.21 -4.23 -22.43
CA SER A 264 8.76 -5.62 -22.65
C SER A 264 8.63 -6.47 -21.37
N ALA A 265 9.28 -6.09 -20.27
CA ALA A 265 9.22 -6.77 -18.98
C ALA A 265 8.13 -6.20 -18.05
N VAL A 266 7.62 -4.98 -18.32
CA VAL A 266 6.73 -4.23 -17.43
C VAL A 266 5.46 -5.00 -17.07
N ASN A 267 4.75 -5.54 -18.08
CA ASN A 267 3.50 -6.28 -17.82
C ASN A 267 3.74 -7.52 -16.94
N ALA A 268 4.87 -8.23 -17.09
CA ALA A 268 5.17 -9.42 -16.27
C ALA A 268 5.26 -9.08 -14.78
N ILE A 269 5.84 -7.92 -14.45
CA ILE A 269 5.90 -7.36 -13.09
C ILE A 269 4.49 -6.97 -12.61
N CYS A 270 3.63 -6.42 -13.47
CA CYS A 270 2.22 -6.14 -13.13
C CYS A 270 1.39 -7.41 -12.83
N TYR A 271 1.80 -8.57 -13.35
CA TYR A 271 1.24 -9.88 -12.99
C TYR A 271 1.87 -10.52 -11.74
N GLY A 272 2.98 -9.97 -11.23
CA GLY A 272 3.66 -10.46 -10.02
C GLY A 272 4.88 -11.35 -10.28
N ALA A 273 5.40 -11.40 -11.51
CA ALA A 273 6.63 -12.15 -11.80
C ALA A 273 7.85 -11.56 -11.05
N LYS A 274 8.81 -12.42 -10.68
CA LYS A 274 10.10 -12.00 -10.10
C LYS A 274 10.84 -11.05 -11.06
N ILE A 275 11.55 -10.06 -10.53
CA ILE A 275 12.27 -9.08 -11.36
C ILE A 275 13.62 -9.69 -11.76
N MET A 276 13.71 -10.16 -13.00
CA MET A 276 14.89 -10.85 -13.55
C MET A 276 15.87 -9.87 -14.19
N LEU A 277 17.17 -10.11 -14.02
CA LEU A 277 18.24 -9.22 -14.50
C LEU A 277 18.20 -8.87 -16.00
N PRO A 278 17.86 -9.77 -16.94
CA PRO A 278 17.75 -9.42 -18.37
C PRO A 278 16.71 -8.33 -18.69
N GLY A 279 15.72 -8.12 -17.81
CA GLY A 279 14.73 -7.06 -17.95
C GLY A 279 15.21 -5.68 -17.48
N VAL A 280 16.30 -5.59 -16.71
CA VAL A 280 16.86 -4.33 -16.23
C VAL A 280 17.53 -3.56 -17.37
N LEU A 281 17.42 -2.23 -17.33
CA LEU A 281 17.99 -1.29 -18.29
C LEU A 281 19.00 -0.38 -17.57
N ARG A 282 18.57 0.24 -16.47
CA ARG A 282 19.35 1.13 -15.60
C ARG A 282 19.05 0.86 -14.13
N TYR A 283 19.99 1.17 -13.24
CA TYR A 283 19.87 0.98 -11.79
C TYR A 283 20.58 2.11 -11.02
N GLU A 284 20.09 2.44 -9.83
CA GLU A 284 20.74 3.40 -8.93
C GLU A 284 22.07 2.85 -8.39
N ASP A 285 22.93 3.74 -7.90
CA ASP A 285 24.11 3.39 -7.12
C ASP A 285 23.77 3.08 -5.64
N GLY A 286 24.69 2.38 -4.96
CA GLY A 286 24.61 2.00 -3.55
C GLY A 286 23.37 1.19 -3.14
N ILE A 287 22.66 0.50 -4.04
CA ILE A 287 21.53 -0.38 -3.70
C ILE A 287 22.05 -1.50 -2.80
N GLU A 288 21.47 -1.61 -1.60
CA GLU A 288 21.83 -2.64 -0.61
C GLU A 288 20.86 -3.81 -0.57
N MET A 289 21.34 -4.97 -0.11
CA MET A 289 20.50 -6.16 0.01
C MET A 289 19.38 -5.93 1.04
N ASN A 290 18.18 -6.40 0.71
CA ASN A 290 16.94 -6.16 1.47
C ASN A 290 16.49 -4.69 1.57
N GLN A 291 17.10 -3.75 0.84
CA GLN A 291 16.58 -2.37 0.74
C GLN A 291 15.28 -2.32 -0.08
N ASP A 292 14.32 -1.48 0.34
CA ASP A 292 13.15 -1.14 -0.49
C ASP A 292 13.54 -0.18 -1.62
N ILE A 293 13.16 -0.54 -2.84
CA ILE A 293 13.46 0.17 -4.09
C ILE A 293 12.19 0.39 -4.91
N VAL A 294 12.18 1.44 -5.75
CA VAL A 294 11.08 1.71 -6.70
C VAL A 294 11.47 1.23 -8.10
N VAL A 295 10.57 0.49 -8.73
CA VAL A 295 10.78 -0.07 -10.07
C VAL A 295 9.96 0.73 -11.06
N ILE A 296 10.61 1.31 -12.07
CA ILE A 296 10.02 2.31 -12.97
C ILE A 296 10.12 1.94 -14.45
N THR A 297 9.21 2.46 -15.26
CA THR A 297 9.32 2.44 -16.73
C THR A 297 10.32 3.48 -17.22
N THR A 298 10.74 3.36 -18.48
CA THR A 298 11.54 4.37 -19.18
C THR A 298 10.85 5.73 -19.28
N LYS A 299 9.53 5.78 -19.09
CA LYS A 299 8.70 7.00 -19.06
C LYS A 299 8.58 7.62 -17.66
N GLY A 300 9.15 6.98 -16.64
CA GLY A 300 9.12 7.44 -15.24
C GLY A 300 7.92 6.98 -14.43
N GLU A 301 7.11 6.05 -14.94
CA GLU A 301 5.92 5.53 -14.25
C GLU A 301 6.31 4.49 -13.20
N ALA A 302 5.71 4.53 -12.00
CA ALA A 302 5.98 3.56 -10.94
C ALA A 302 5.25 2.23 -11.19
N ILE A 303 6.01 1.18 -11.52
CA ILE A 303 5.48 -0.16 -11.76
C ILE A 303 5.15 -0.83 -10.43
N CYS A 304 6.13 -0.90 -9.52
CA CYS A 304 5.99 -1.50 -8.20
C CYS A 304 7.01 -0.96 -7.19
N ILE A 305 6.73 -1.16 -5.90
CA ILE A 305 7.78 -1.21 -4.87
C ILE A 305 8.26 -2.66 -4.78
N ALA A 306 9.57 -2.85 -4.73
CA ALA A 306 10.23 -4.13 -4.57
C ALA A 306 11.29 -4.05 -3.47
N THR A 307 11.73 -5.20 -2.98
CA THR A 307 12.85 -5.32 -2.03
C THR A 307 14.02 -5.97 -2.79
N ALA A 308 15.18 -5.32 -2.76
CA ALA A 308 16.38 -5.73 -3.50
C ALA A 308 16.94 -7.06 -2.96
N LEU A 309 17.34 -7.95 -3.87
CA LEU A 309 18.03 -9.22 -3.57
C LEU A 309 19.49 -9.23 -4.05
N MET A 310 19.88 -8.23 -4.85
CA MET A 310 21.24 -8.02 -5.34
C MET A 310 21.68 -6.59 -4.98
N THR A 311 22.96 -6.41 -4.65
CA THR A 311 23.56 -5.08 -4.48
C THR A 311 24.00 -4.49 -5.83
N THR A 312 24.33 -3.18 -5.88
CA THR A 312 24.81 -2.51 -7.11
C THR A 312 25.91 -3.29 -7.83
N ALA A 313 26.92 -3.77 -7.09
CA ALA A 313 28.04 -4.52 -7.66
C ALA A 313 27.58 -5.84 -8.31
N VAL A 314 26.69 -6.59 -7.64
CA VAL A 314 26.14 -7.86 -8.13
C VAL A 314 25.25 -7.66 -9.37
N ILE A 315 24.49 -6.56 -9.44
CA ILE A 315 23.70 -6.19 -10.63
C ILE A 315 24.62 -5.89 -11.84
N SER A 316 25.84 -5.39 -11.59
CA SER A 316 26.83 -5.13 -12.63
C SER A 316 27.52 -6.40 -13.14
N THR A 317 27.88 -7.34 -12.25
CA THR A 317 28.74 -8.48 -12.59
C THR A 317 28.00 -9.77 -12.93
N CYS A 318 26.81 -10.03 -12.39
CA CYS A 318 26.05 -11.24 -12.73
C CYS A 318 25.38 -11.14 -14.11
N ASP A 319 25.27 -12.24 -14.84
CA ASP A 319 24.51 -12.30 -16.11
C ASP A 319 23.07 -12.81 -15.94
N HIS A 320 22.81 -13.60 -14.90
CA HIS A 320 21.50 -14.15 -14.59
C HIS A 320 21.12 -14.00 -13.11
N GLY A 321 19.83 -13.99 -12.81
CA GLY A 321 19.31 -14.03 -11.44
C GLY A 321 18.11 -13.11 -11.21
N VAL A 322 17.64 -13.11 -9.97
CA VAL A 322 16.54 -12.26 -9.49
C VAL A 322 17.12 -11.03 -8.80
N VAL A 323 16.89 -9.85 -9.37
CA VAL A 323 17.38 -8.57 -8.85
C VAL A 323 16.55 -8.12 -7.64
N ALA A 324 15.24 -8.33 -7.68
CA ALA A 324 14.35 -7.88 -6.61
C ALA A 324 13.05 -8.70 -6.50
N LYS A 325 12.53 -8.78 -5.27
CA LYS A 325 11.26 -9.42 -4.90
C LYS A 325 10.17 -8.36 -4.82
N ILE A 326 9.06 -8.50 -5.56
CA ILE A 326 7.97 -7.53 -5.53
C ILE A 326 7.34 -7.46 -4.14
N LYS A 327 7.19 -6.23 -3.61
CA LYS A 327 6.53 -5.92 -2.33
C LYS A 327 5.11 -5.39 -2.56
N ARG A 328 4.91 -4.55 -3.57
CA ARG A 328 3.59 -3.98 -3.94
C ARG A 328 3.54 -3.52 -5.40
N VAL A 329 2.75 -4.18 -6.24
CA VAL A 329 2.43 -3.70 -7.61
C VAL A 329 1.53 -2.47 -7.55
N ILE A 330 1.88 -1.41 -8.27
CA ILE A 330 1.16 -0.13 -8.33
C ILE A 330 0.42 -0.01 -9.67
N MET A 331 1.16 -0.15 -10.78
CA MET A 331 0.67 -0.08 -12.16
C MET A 331 -0.43 -1.11 -12.46
N GLU A 332 -1.17 -0.88 -13.54
CA GLU A 332 -2.20 -1.81 -14.01
C GLU A 332 -1.63 -2.96 -14.83
N ARG A 333 -2.42 -4.03 -14.86
CA ARG A 333 -2.21 -5.15 -15.78
C ARG A 333 -2.65 -4.68 -17.15
N ASP A 334 -1.93 -5.11 -18.18
CA ASP A 334 -2.25 -4.84 -19.59
C ASP A 334 -2.19 -3.36 -20.04
N THR A 335 -1.72 -2.43 -19.18
CA THR A 335 -1.27 -1.09 -19.60
C THR A 335 -0.21 -1.17 -20.71
N TYR A 336 0.80 -2.01 -20.50
CA TYR A 336 1.79 -2.45 -21.49
C TYR A 336 1.39 -3.84 -22.02
N PRO A 337 1.66 -4.20 -23.28
CA PRO A 337 1.25 -5.49 -23.83
C PRO A 337 2.04 -6.66 -23.24
N ARG A 338 1.43 -7.86 -23.23
CA ARG A 338 2.10 -9.10 -22.80
C ARG A 338 3.14 -9.52 -23.84
N LYS A 339 4.43 -9.45 -23.48
CA LYS A 339 5.56 -9.81 -24.37
C LYS A 339 6.35 -11.06 -23.94
N TRP A 340 6.09 -11.65 -22.77
CA TRP A 340 6.68 -12.94 -22.40
C TRP A 340 6.12 -14.06 -23.29
N GLY A 341 6.91 -15.11 -23.50
CA GLY A 341 6.49 -16.25 -24.33
C GLY A 341 6.39 -15.95 -25.83
N LEU A 342 6.90 -14.80 -26.30
CA LEU A 342 6.96 -14.40 -27.72
C LEU A 342 8.40 -14.17 -28.23
N GLY A 343 9.42 -14.22 -27.36
CA GLY A 343 10.83 -14.13 -27.77
C GLY A 343 11.33 -15.39 -28.50
N PRO A 344 12.46 -15.33 -29.23
CA PRO A 344 12.88 -16.38 -30.18
C PRO A 344 12.85 -17.81 -29.62
N LYS A 345 13.56 -18.09 -28.51
CA LYS A 345 13.53 -19.42 -27.87
C LYS A 345 12.12 -19.86 -27.42
N ALA A 346 11.26 -18.93 -26.99
CA ALA A 346 9.89 -19.29 -26.58
C ALA A 346 8.98 -19.59 -27.79
N SER A 347 9.16 -18.90 -28.91
CA SER A 347 8.46 -19.18 -30.16
C SER A 347 8.97 -20.47 -30.81
N GLN A 348 10.28 -20.73 -30.79
CA GLN A 348 10.88 -22.02 -31.16
C GLN A 348 10.31 -23.16 -30.30
N LYS A 349 10.25 -23.00 -28.97
CA LYS A 349 9.65 -24.00 -28.06
C LYS A 349 8.19 -24.31 -28.43
N LYS A 350 7.38 -23.29 -28.75
CA LYS A 350 6.00 -23.48 -29.23
C LYS A 350 5.94 -24.22 -30.56
N MET A 351 6.78 -23.86 -31.54
CA MET A 351 6.87 -24.54 -32.83
C MET A 351 7.32 -26.01 -32.69
N MET A 352 8.24 -26.30 -31.78
CA MET A 352 8.68 -27.68 -31.50
C MET A 352 7.56 -28.52 -30.86
N ILE A 353 6.78 -27.95 -29.93
CA ILE A 353 5.59 -28.61 -29.37
C ILE A 353 4.54 -28.87 -30.47
N GLN A 354 4.29 -27.89 -31.35
CA GLN A 354 3.39 -28.05 -32.51
C GLN A 354 3.88 -29.11 -33.51
N LYS A 355 5.20 -29.31 -33.64
CA LYS A 355 5.83 -30.35 -34.47
C LYS A 355 6.00 -31.71 -33.76
N GLY A 356 5.55 -31.86 -32.51
CA GLY A 356 5.73 -33.09 -31.72
C GLY A 356 7.17 -33.37 -31.25
N LEU A 357 8.11 -32.46 -31.51
CA LEU A 357 9.52 -32.54 -31.10
C LEU A 357 9.75 -32.23 -29.61
N LEU A 358 8.67 -31.89 -28.89
CA LEU A 358 8.59 -31.71 -27.44
C LEU A 358 7.21 -32.19 -26.98
N ASP A 359 7.10 -32.68 -25.74
CA ASP A 359 5.81 -33.02 -25.13
C ASP A 359 4.87 -31.80 -24.99
N LYS A 360 3.57 -32.03 -24.81
CA LYS A 360 2.53 -31.03 -24.52
C LYS A 360 2.88 -30.11 -23.34
N ARG A 361 3.68 -30.57 -22.36
CA ARG A 361 4.19 -29.75 -21.23
C ARG A 361 5.51 -29.03 -21.53
N GLY A 362 6.07 -29.20 -22.72
CA GLY A 362 7.33 -28.59 -23.17
C GLY A 362 8.57 -29.21 -22.54
N LYS A 363 8.52 -30.49 -22.18
CA LYS A 363 9.70 -31.31 -21.83
C LYS A 363 10.29 -31.96 -23.08
N ALA A 364 11.57 -32.32 -23.02
CA ALA A 364 12.20 -33.14 -24.05
C ALA A 364 11.55 -34.53 -24.13
N ASN A 365 11.46 -35.05 -25.33
CA ASN A 365 11.15 -36.44 -25.67
C ASN A 365 12.30 -37.02 -26.52
N ASP A 366 12.15 -38.26 -26.98
CA ASP A 366 13.17 -38.94 -27.78
C ASP A 366 13.41 -38.21 -29.12
N SER A 367 12.35 -37.63 -29.68
CA SER A 367 12.36 -36.79 -30.90
C SER A 367 12.95 -35.37 -30.71
N THR A 368 13.37 -34.97 -29.51
CA THR A 368 13.96 -33.64 -29.27
C THR A 368 15.43 -33.59 -29.71
N PRO A 369 15.84 -32.63 -30.57
CA PRO A 369 17.23 -32.46 -31.00
C PRO A 369 18.22 -32.25 -29.84
N SER A 370 19.47 -32.72 -30.02
CA SER A 370 20.62 -32.51 -29.13
C SER A 370 20.80 -31.04 -28.73
N ASP A 371 20.85 -30.18 -29.74
CA ASP A 371 21.16 -28.75 -29.61
C ASP A 371 20.15 -28.02 -28.70
N TRP A 372 18.93 -28.56 -28.60
CA TRP A 372 17.91 -28.07 -27.69
C TRP A 372 18.03 -28.66 -26.28
N LYS A 373 18.49 -29.91 -26.13
CA LYS A 373 18.77 -30.52 -24.82
C LYS A 373 19.91 -29.77 -24.11
N ASP A 374 20.97 -29.46 -24.83
CA ASP A 374 22.17 -28.81 -24.28
C ASP A 374 22.02 -27.28 -24.20
N GLY A 375 21.29 -26.67 -25.15
CA GLY A 375 21.14 -25.22 -25.28
C GLY A 375 19.94 -24.58 -24.56
N TYR A 376 19.12 -25.34 -23.81
CA TYR A 376 17.90 -24.83 -23.16
C TYR A 376 17.91 -25.01 -21.63
N VAL A 377 18.19 -23.91 -20.92
CA VAL A 377 18.04 -23.82 -19.45
C VAL A 377 16.59 -23.47 -19.09
N ASP A 378 15.92 -24.30 -18.28
CA ASP A 378 14.58 -24.00 -17.74
C ASP A 378 14.66 -23.47 -16.30
N TYR A 379 14.79 -22.14 -16.19
CA TYR A 379 14.83 -21.36 -14.94
C TYR A 379 13.58 -21.52 -14.02
N ARG A 380 12.65 -22.43 -14.33
CA ARG A 380 11.58 -22.86 -13.44
C ARG A 380 12.03 -23.97 -12.47
N CYS A 381 13.00 -24.80 -12.87
CA CYS A 381 13.44 -25.97 -12.11
C CYS A 381 14.53 -25.65 -11.07
N GLU A 382 15.37 -24.63 -11.30
CA GLU A 382 16.39 -24.20 -10.33
C GLU A 382 15.79 -23.75 -8.98
N ALA A 383 14.51 -23.36 -8.98
CA ALA A 383 13.76 -22.97 -7.78
C ALA A 383 13.52 -24.10 -6.76
N SER A 384 13.91 -25.36 -7.06
CA SER A 384 13.83 -26.49 -6.12
C SER A 384 15.19 -27.06 -5.71
N LEU A 385 16.31 -26.39 -6.03
CA LEU A 385 17.67 -26.85 -5.69
C LEU A 385 18.34 -26.05 -4.57
N THR A 386 17.67 -25.05 -3.99
CA THR A 386 18.22 -24.19 -2.93
C THR A 386 17.68 -24.45 -1.52
N ASP A 387 16.67 -25.32 -1.36
CA ASP A 387 16.08 -25.66 -0.05
C ASP A 387 16.73 -26.90 0.60
N GLY A 388 17.82 -27.42 0.01
CA GLY A 388 18.53 -28.62 0.45
C GLY A 388 19.44 -28.41 1.66
N LEU A 389 18.96 -27.79 2.76
CA LEU A 389 19.59 -27.79 4.09
C LEU A 389 18.64 -27.19 5.17
N ASN A 390 17.63 -27.95 5.60
CA ASN A 390 17.28 -28.17 7.03
C ASN A 390 15.97 -28.95 7.24
N ASP A 391 16.05 -29.86 8.20
CA ASP A 391 15.02 -30.47 9.06
C ASP A 391 13.70 -31.07 8.53
N ASN A 392 13.51 -32.30 8.99
CA ASN A 392 12.26 -33.06 9.09
C ASN A 392 11.05 -32.22 9.55
N PHE A 393 9.96 -32.23 8.77
CA PHE A 393 8.61 -32.27 9.33
C PHE A 393 7.64 -33.01 8.39
N SER A 394 6.62 -33.66 8.96
CA SER A 394 5.75 -34.60 8.27
C SER A 394 4.78 -33.95 7.28
N ILE A 395 4.61 -34.59 6.12
CA ILE A 395 3.75 -34.11 5.03
C ILE A 395 2.27 -34.33 5.37
N PHE A 396 1.52 -33.24 5.53
CA PHE A 396 0.05 -33.24 5.46
C PHE A 396 -0.44 -32.77 4.09
N GLN A 397 -0.63 -33.70 3.15
CA GLN A 397 -1.22 -33.39 1.85
C GLN A 397 -2.73 -33.11 1.99
N ARG A 398 -3.15 -31.88 1.64
CA ARG A 398 -4.55 -31.63 1.26
C ARG A 398 -4.77 -32.05 -0.19
N LYS A 399 -5.14 -33.31 -0.39
CA LYS A 399 -5.83 -33.73 -1.61
C LYS A 399 -7.13 -32.93 -1.76
N ARG A 400 -7.40 -32.48 -2.99
CA ARG A 400 -8.78 -32.46 -3.52
C ARG A 400 -8.88 -33.72 -4.38
N GLU A 401 -9.95 -34.45 -4.22
CA GLU A 401 -10.32 -35.55 -5.10
C GLU A 401 -11.63 -35.17 -5.77
N ASP A 402 -11.62 -35.12 -7.10
CA ASP A 402 -12.82 -35.31 -7.88
C ASP A 402 -13.11 -36.81 -7.91
N SER A 403 -14.37 -37.20 -7.80
CA SER A 403 -14.82 -38.58 -7.66
C SER A 403 -15.00 -39.28 -9.01
N ASP A 404 -14.65 -40.57 -9.10
CA ASP A 404 -15.64 -41.56 -9.55
C ASP A 404 -15.34 -43.02 -9.16
N SER A 405 -16.41 -43.84 -9.19
CA SER A 405 -16.48 -45.32 -9.30
C SER A 405 -15.58 -46.26 -8.44
N ASP A 406 -16.24 -46.87 -7.44
CA ASP A 406 -16.47 -48.33 -7.31
C ASP A 406 -15.60 -49.34 -6.50
N ALA A 407 -16.34 -50.36 -6.04
CA ALA A 407 -16.00 -51.75 -5.68
C ALA A 407 -15.44 -52.13 -4.27
N ALA A 408 -16.36 -52.66 -3.44
CA ALA A 408 -16.26 -53.94 -2.70
C ALA A 408 -15.29 -54.12 -1.49
N ALA A 409 -15.87 -53.93 -0.29
CA ALA A 409 -15.95 -54.90 0.83
C ALA A 409 -14.71 -55.68 1.36
N ALA A 410 -14.51 -55.58 2.69
CA ALA A 410 -13.82 -56.57 3.52
C ALA A 410 -14.59 -56.80 4.84
N SER A 411 -14.52 -58.00 5.41
CA SER A 411 -15.31 -58.45 6.57
C SER A 411 -14.53 -58.54 7.89
N ALA A 412 -15.27 -58.69 9.00
CA ALA A 412 -14.82 -58.75 10.41
C ALA A 412 -14.15 -60.12 10.77
N PRO A 413 -13.69 -60.46 12.01
CA PRO A 413 -14.34 -60.12 13.31
C PRO A 413 -13.49 -59.98 14.62
N SER A 414 -14.24 -59.63 15.69
CA SER A 414 -14.11 -60.06 17.11
C SER A 414 -13.08 -59.48 18.11
N THR A 415 -13.62 -59.09 19.27
CA THR A 415 -13.02 -58.64 20.55
C THR A 415 -12.89 -59.77 21.60
N PRO A 416 -12.17 -59.58 22.73
CA PRO A 416 -12.80 -59.18 24.02
C PRO A 416 -12.21 -57.87 24.62
N LEU A 417 -12.97 -56.97 25.27
CA LEU A 417 -13.35 -56.91 26.72
C LEU A 417 -12.15 -56.77 27.69
N ALA A 418 -12.10 -55.82 28.65
CA ALA A 418 -12.98 -54.72 29.10
C ALA A 418 -12.11 -53.64 29.85
N GLU A 419 -12.52 -52.60 30.61
CA GLU A 419 -13.81 -52.12 31.18
C GLU A 419 -14.01 -50.58 31.01
N ASP A 420 -14.26 -49.83 32.11
CA ASP A 420 -14.82 -48.46 32.23
C ASP A 420 -14.58 -47.95 33.70
N PRO A 421 -15.18 -46.86 34.27
CA PRO A 421 -15.70 -45.60 33.70
C PRO A 421 -15.29 -44.30 34.46
N LYS A 422 -15.39 -43.14 33.79
CA LYS A 422 -16.20 -41.94 34.21
C LYS A 422 -15.94 -40.64 33.41
N LYS A 423 -16.97 -39.78 33.35
CA LYS A 423 -17.00 -38.36 32.90
C LYS A 423 -17.00 -38.01 31.39
N GLU A 424 -17.91 -38.59 30.60
CA GLU A 424 -18.47 -37.93 29.39
C GLU A 424 -20.00 -38.16 29.29
N LYS A 425 -20.80 -37.45 30.10
CA LYS A 425 -22.28 -37.55 30.08
C LYS A 425 -23.03 -36.21 30.13
N GLU A 426 -22.49 -35.13 29.53
CA GLU A 426 -23.14 -33.80 29.59
C GLU A 426 -23.23 -32.96 28.28
N LYS A 427 -22.85 -33.49 27.10
CA LYS A 427 -22.97 -32.73 25.84
C LYS A 427 -23.93 -33.28 24.78
N LYS A 428 -24.43 -34.52 24.90
CA LYS A 428 -25.35 -35.13 23.91
C LYS A 428 -26.85 -34.93 24.15
N LYS A 429 -27.30 -34.41 25.32
CA LYS A 429 -28.74 -34.34 25.64
C LYS A 429 -29.50 -33.15 24.99
N LYS A 430 -28.83 -32.02 24.74
CA LYS A 430 -29.48 -30.75 24.30
C LYS A 430 -29.81 -30.60 22.80
N LYS A 431 -29.64 -31.65 21.97
CA LYS A 431 -29.88 -31.60 20.50
C LYS A 431 -31.06 -32.44 20.01
N LYS A 432 -31.84 -33.07 20.90
CA LYS A 432 -32.94 -33.99 20.53
C LYS A 432 -34.36 -33.41 20.65
N GLU A 433 -34.56 -32.32 21.39
CA GLU A 433 -35.90 -31.80 21.75
C GLU A 433 -36.49 -30.78 20.75
N LYS A 434 -35.74 -30.32 19.73
CA LYS A 434 -36.21 -29.31 18.76
C LYS A 434 -36.53 -29.86 17.36
N LYS A 435 -36.91 -31.15 17.26
CA LYS A 435 -37.26 -31.82 15.99
C LYS A 435 -38.59 -32.60 16.02
N GLN A 436 -39.50 -32.27 16.93
CA GLN A 436 -40.86 -32.79 16.99
C GLN A 436 -41.87 -31.67 17.26
N LYS A 437 -42.28 -30.98 16.19
CA LYS A 437 -43.55 -30.22 16.07
C LYS A 437 -43.73 -29.74 14.62
N LEU A 438 -44.21 -30.66 13.79
CA LEU A 438 -45.19 -30.39 12.74
C LEU A 438 -46.58 -30.72 13.38
N GLU A 439 -47.77 -30.44 12.84
CA GLU A 439 -48.22 -30.17 11.47
C GLU A 439 -49.24 -28.99 11.40
N HIS A 440 -49.82 -28.77 10.22
CA HIS A 440 -50.73 -27.68 9.76
C HIS A 440 -52.23 -28.10 9.87
N PRO A 441 -53.27 -27.46 9.24
CA PRO A 441 -53.32 -26.33 8.30
C PRO A 441 -54.42 -25.24 8.53
N ALA A 442 -54.38 -24.19 7.71
CA ALA A 442 -55.53 -23.44 7.18
C ALA A 442 -55.12 -22.75 5.85
N ALA A 443 -56.06 -22.48 4.94
CA ALA A 443 -55.85 -21.97 3.57
C ALA A 443 -56.73 -20.69 3.31
N GLU A 444 -56.78 -20.00 2.17
CA GLU A 444 -56.16 -20.18 0.84
C GLU A 444 -55.95 -18.80 0.12
N ALA A 445 -55.56 -18.78 -1.16
CA ALA A 445 -55.00 -17.62 -1.88
C ALA A 445 -56.00 -16.72 -2.65
N ALA A 446 -55.57 -15.48 -3.01
CA ALA A 446 -55.96 -14.76 -4.24
C ALA A 446 -55.08 -13.51 -4.55
N GLU A 447 -54.92 -13.21 -5.83
CA GLU A 447 -54.35 -12.00 -6.49
C GLU A 447 -54.98 -11.94 -7.92
N PRO A 448 -54.92 -10.86 -8.74
CA PRO A 448 -54.52 -9.45 -8.50
C PRO A 448 -55.47 -8.38 -9.15
N ALA A 449 -54.99 -7.13 -9.23
CA ALA A 449 -55.23 -6.11 -10.29
C ALA A 449 -56.34 -5.00 -10.20
N ALA A 450 -56.06 -3.92 -10.94
CA ALA A 450 -56.89 -2.78 -11.41
C ALA A 450 -57.17 -1.54 -10.50
N GLU A 451 -56.71 -0.39 -11.01
CA GLU A 451 -57.29 0.99 -11.11
C GLU A 451 -58.60 1.29 -10.32
N THR A 452 -58.82 2.46 -9.68
CA THR A 452 -58.77 3.82 -10.26
C THR A 452 -58.57 4.97 -9.23
N GLU A 453 -58.37 6.18 -9.77
CA GLU A 453 -58.41 7.57 -9.26
C GLU A 453 -58.91 7.90 -7.81
N GLY A 454 -58.22 8.84 -7.15
CA GLY A 454 -58.62 9.47 -5.88
C GLY A 454 -57.76 10.69 -5.53
N GLU A 455 -58.37 11.87 -5.34
CA GLU A 455 -57.74 13.19 -5.45
C GLU A 455 -57.27 13.83 -4.11
N VAL A 456 -56.49 14.93 -4.20
CA VAL A 456 -56.14 15.94 -3.17
C VAL A 456 -55.11 15.55 -2.09
N GLY A 457 -54.03 16.36 -1.96
CA GLY A 457 -53.02 16.19 -0.89
C GLY A 457 -51.80 17.11 -0.94
N PHE A 458 -51.98 18.43 -1.08
CA PHE A 458 -50.86 19.39 -1.13
C PHE A 458 -50.16 19.54 0.24
N CYS A 459 -48.82 19.41 0.30
CA CYS A 459 -48.06 19.81 1.49
C CYS A 459 -46.59 20.14 1.15
N CYS A 460 -46.18 21.39 1.38
CA CYS A 460 -44.83 21.88 1.08
C CYS A 460 -43.85 21.59 2.23
N TRP A 461 -42.57 21.37 1.90
CA TRP A 461 -41.48 21.40 2.88
C TRP A 461 -40.85 22.81 2.89
N PRO A 462 -40.56 23.39 4.08
CA PRO A 462 -40.03 24.76 4.17
C PRO A 462 -38.50 24.81 4.04
N ASP A 463 -38.01 25.77 3.24
CA ASP A 463 -36.63 26.26 3.34
C ASP A 463 -36.38 26.91 4.72
N TRP A 464 -35.18 26.72 5.27
CA TRP A 464 -34.65 27.60 6.31
C TRP A 464 -33.19 27.95 6.02
N THR A 465 -32.94 29.26 5.91
CA THR A 465 -31.63 29.86 5.70
C THR A 465 -31.14 30.53 6.99
N ALA A 466 -29.81 30.70 7.06
CA ALA A 466 -29.09 31.72 7.85
C ALA A 466 -29.48 31.97 9.33
N VAL A 467 -28.66 31.44 10.23
CA VAL A 467 -28.06 32.20 11.36
C VAL A 467 -26.56 31.87 11.39
#